data_AF-A0A967VUK6-F1
#
_entry.id   AF-A0A967VUK6-F1
#
_cell.length_a   1.000
_cell.length_b   1.000
_cell.length_c   1.000
_cell.angle_alpha   90.00
_cell.angle_beta   90.00
_cell.angle_gamma   90.00
#
_symmetry.space_group_name_H-M   'P 1'
#
loop_
_entity.id
_entity.type
_entity.pdbx_description
1 polymer ?
#
loop_
_entity_poly.entity_id
_entity_poly.type
_entity_poly.pdbx_seq_one_letter_code
_entity_poly.pdbx_strand_id
1 'polypeptide(L)'
;TAVFTVVERVLLRPLPYPGSERMVLVGIDARNDPGSVGPLSPALLTALHDRPGPAEGVVAARTVEAILQGGDAPERVEVTEASRDLLGVFGARPVAGRLLRPSDHDPGAEAVVVLGHGVWRERYGSDPDVVGSAIRLDDRLHTVVGVLDEGFVAPPEVVERDGFWVPLRVDPEITG
;
A
#
# COMPACT_ATOMS: atom_id res chain seq x y z
N THR A 1 9.91 -13.41 30.85
CA THR A 1 10.12 -12.02 30.40
C THR A 1 10.73 -12.07 29.02
N ALA A 2 9.95 -11.80 27.97
CA ALA A 2 10.46 -11.77 26.59
C ALA A 2 10.99 -10.36 26.32
N VAL A 3 12.25 -10.27 25.87
CA VAL A 3 12.85 -9.01 25.42
C VAL A 3 12.37 -8.78 23.99
N PHE A 4 11.56 -7.73 23.80
CA PHE A 4 11.28 -7.20 22.47
C PHE A 4 12.50 -6.39 22.05
N THR A 5 13.32 -6.95 21.16
CA THR A 5 14.42 -6.22 20.54
C THR A 5 13.88 -5.52 19.29
N VAL A 6 13.44 -4.27 19.44
CA VAL A 6 13.31 -3.35 18.30
C VAL A 6 14.74 -2.99 17.90
N VAL A 7 15.22 -3.54 16.78
CA VAL A 7 16.56 -3.18 16.28
C VAL A 7 16.46 -1.81 15.62
N GLU A 8 17.31 -0.94 16.13
CA GLU A 8 17.31 0.51 16.02
C GLU A 8 17.91 0.96 14.68
N ARG A 9 17.06 1.26 13.71
CA ARG A 9 17.31 2.34 12.75
C ARG A 9 16.03 3.13 12.54
N VAL A 10 15.86 4.14 13.38
CA VAL A 10 15.08 5.32 13.00
C VAL A 10 15.81 5.92 11.80
N LEU A 11 15.21 5.89 10.61
CA LEU A 11 15.66 6.75 9.53
C LEU A 11 15.45 8.19 10.01
N LEU A 12 16.52 8.81 10.53
CA LEU A 12 16.55 10.19 11.04
C LEU A 12 16.54 11.20 9.88
N ARG A 13 15.72 10.97 8.85
CA ARG A 13 15.36 11.99 7.88
C ARG A 13 13.91 12.34 8.15
N PRO A 14 13.56 13.62 8.41
CA PRO A 14 12.17 14.02 8.48
C PRO A 14 11.54 13.66 7.14
N LEU A 15 10.67 12.64 7.13
CA LEU A 15 9.94 12.29 5.94
C LEU A 15 9.02 13.48 5.57
N PRO A 16 8.78 13.76 4.29
CA PRO A 16 7.98 14.91 3.85
C PRO A 16 6.46 14.70 4.08
N TYR A 17 6.07 14.05 5.18
CA TYR A 17 4.69 13.70 5.51
C TYR A 17 4.23 14.37 6.81
N PRO A 18 2.93 14.69 6.95
CA PRO A 18 2.39 15.19 8.21
C PRO A 18 2.67 14.23 9.37
N GLY A 19 3.30 14.73 10.43
CA GLY A 19 3.59 13.92 11.62
C GLY A 19 4.79 12.98 11.48
N SER A 20 5.65 13.17 10.48
CA SER A 20 6.80 12.29 10.22
C SER A 20 7.78 12.19 11.38
N GLU A 21 7.83 13.19 12.27
CA GLU A 21 8.60 13.16 13.51
C GLU A 21 8.15 12.07 14.51
N ARG A 22 6.98 11.48 14.29
CA ARG A 22 6.40 10.41 15.11
C ARG A 22 6.34 9.05 14.40
N MET A 23 6.90 8.95 13.19
CA MET A 23 6.87 7.73 12.38
C MET A 23 8.18 6.94 12.51
N VAL A 24 8.07 5.62 12.61
CA VAL A 24 9.23 4.70 12.60
C VAL A 24 8.97 3.62 11.57
N LEU A 25 9.97 3.37 10.72
CA LEU A 25 9.94 2.24 9.79
C LEU A 25 10.30 0.96 10.54
N VAL A 26 9.48 -0.07 10.43
CA VAL A 26 9.71 -1.38 11.03
C VAL A 26 9.99 -2.39 9.91
N GLY A 27 11.11 -3.10 10.01
CA GLY A 27 11.29 -4.33 9.27
C GLY A 27 12.41 -5.20 9.83
N ILE A 28 12.66 -6.32 9.16
CA ILE A 28 13.55 -7.37 9.67
C ILE A 28 14.82 -7.34 8.83
N ASP A 29 16.00 -7.33 9.45
CA ASP A 29 17.27 -7.45 8.72
C ASP A 29 17.23 -8.69 7.80
N ALA A 30 17.40 -8.48 6.50
CA ALA A 30 17.60 -9.58 5.57
C ALA A 30 18.88 -10.33 6.00
N ARG A 31 18.80 -11.65 6.20
CA ARG A 31 19.81 -12.48 6.89
C ARG A 31 21.25 -12.42 6.34
N ASN A 32 21.53 -11.68 5.27
CA ASN A 32 22.86 -11.50 4.68
C ASN A 32 23.18 -10.07 4.21
N ASP A 33 22.36 -9.07 4.55
CA ASP A 33 22.57 -7.68 4.11
C ASP A 33 22.29 -6.68 5.26
N PRO A 34 23.31 -6.37 6.09
CA PRO A 34 23.16 -5.45 7.22
C PRO A 34 22.74 -4.05 6.77
N GLY A 35 21.49 -3.67 7.07
CA GLY A 35 20.90 -2.39 6.65
C GLY A 35 19.78 -2.52 5.61
N SER A 36 19.50 -3.73 5.12
CA SER A 36 18.34 -4.01 4.27
C SER A 36 17.13 -4.39 5.12
N VAL A 37 16.04 -3.66 4.95
CA VAL A 37 14.75 -3.87 5.63
C VAL A 37 13.98 -4.92 4.84
N GLY A 38 14.02 -6.18 5.28
CA GLY A 38 13.25 -7.28 4.73
C GLY A 38 11.76 -7.21 5.11
N PRO A 39 10.89 -7.86 4.30
CA PRO A 39 9.44 -7.83 4.50
C PRO A 39 9.04 -8.46 5.84
N LEU A 40 8.04 -7.88 6.50
CA LEU A 40 7.42 -8.47 7.69
C LEU A 40 6.61 -9.71 7.28
N SER A 41 6.65 -10.75 8.12
CA SER A 41 5.72 -11.88 7.93
C SER A 41 4.28 -11.41 8.17
N PRO A 42 3.28 -11.98 7.47
CA PRO A 42 1.89 -11.59 7.69
C PRO A 42 1.45 -11.74 9.15
N ALA A 43 1.91 -12.79 9.83
CA ALA A 43 1.65 -13.00 11.25
C ALA A 43 2.23 -11.89 12.16
N LEU A 44 3.43 -11.39 11.85
CA LEU A 44 4.03 -10.27 12.58
C LEU A 44 3.29 -8.96 12.30
N LEU A 45 2.84 -8.74 11.06
CA LEU A 45 2.01 -7.60 10.71
C LEU A 45 0.68 -7.60 11.49
N THR A 46 -0.02 -8.73 11.51
CA THR A 46 -1.26 -8.88 12.30
C THR A 46 -0.99 -8.65 13.79
N ALA A 47 0.09 -9.21 14.33
CA ALA A 47 0.43 -9.02 15.74
C ALA A 47 0.74 -7.55 16.08
N LEU A 48 1.42 -6.82 15.20
CA LEU A 48 1.69 -5.39 15.36
C LEU A 48 0.43 -4.55 15.22
N HIS A 49 -0.51 -4.95 14.36
CA HIS A 49 -1.80 -4.28 14.23
C HIS A 49 -2.65 -4.47 15.49
N ASP A 50 -2.76 -5.70 16.00
CA ASP A 50 -3.57 -6.02 17.19
C ASP A 50 -2.94 -5.48 18.48
N ARG A 51 -1.62 -5.36 18.52
CA ARG A 51 -0.84 -4.91 19.68
C ARG A 51 0.26 -3.94 19.24
N PRO A 52 -0.09 -2.69 18.90
CA PRO A 52 0.87 -1.71 18.38
C PRO A 52 1.90 -1.21 19.41
N GLY A 53 1.78 -1.63 20.67
CA GLY A 53 2.65 -1.20 21.75
C GLY A 53 2.51 0.31 21.99
N PRO A 54 3.61 1.10 21.98
CA PRO A 54 3.54 2.55 22.17
C PRO A 54 3.12 3.33 20.91
N ALA A 55 2.97 2.67 19.75
CA ALA A 55 2.59 3.35 18.52
C ALA A 55 1.10 3.71 18.50
N GLU A 56 0.76 4.88 17.93
CA GLU A 56 -0.63 5.31 17.71
C GLU A 56 -1.34 4.46 16.64
N GLY A 57 -0.58 3.82 15.75
CA GLY A 57 -1.08 2.93 14.71
C GLY A 57 0.05 2.25 13.93
N VAL A 58 -0.29 1.20 13.18
CA VAL A 58 0.64 0.45 12.33
C VAL A 58 0.07 0.39 10.93
N VAL A 59 0.85 0.83 9.95
CA VAL A 59 0.55 0.73 8.52
C VAL A 59 1.60 -0.12 7.83
N ALA A 60 1.20 -0.84 6.80
CA ALA A 60 2.08 -1.64 5.97
C ALA A 60 1.69 -1.54 4.49
N ALA A 61 2.68 -1.71 3.63
CA ALA A 61 2.48 -1.94 2.22
C ALA A 61 3.38 -3.08 1.75
N ARG A 62 3.03 -3.67 0.61
CA ARG A 62 3.96 -4.42 -0.23
C ARG A 62 3.72 -4.09 -1.69
N THR A 63 4.78 -4.09 -2.47
CA THR A 63 4.70 -4.02 -3.92
C THR A 63 4.67 -5.43 -4.47
N VAL A 64 3.69 -5.72 -5.32
CA VAL A 64 3.57 -6.96 -6.08
C VAL A 64 3.48 -6.64 -7.56
N GLU A 65 3.81 -7.60 -8.40
CA GLU A 65 3.61 -7.49 -9.84
C GLU A 65 2.28 -8.12 -10.22
N ALA A 66 1.56 -7.46 -11.13
CA ALA A 66 0.32 -7.98 -11.71
C ALA A 66 0.33 -7.77 -13.23
N ILE A 67 -0.50 -8.53 -13.92
CA ILE A 67 -0.75 -8.36 -15.35
C ILE A 67 -2.00 -7.50 -15.54
N LEU A 68 -1.81 -6.27 -15.99
CA LEU A 68 -2.91 -5.41 -16.44
C LEU A 68 -3.43 -5.92 -17.79
N GLN A 69 -4.72 -6.21 -17.85
CA GLN A 69 -5.42 -6.61 -19.07
C GLN A 69 -6.40 -5.51 -19.52
N GLY A 70 -6.69 -5.46 -20.82
CA GLY A 70 -7.70 -4.54 -21.39
C GLY A 70 -7.18 -3.53 -22.41
N GLY A 71 -5.87 -3.50 -22.68
CA GLY A 71 -5.28 -2.80 -23.83
C GLY A 71 -4.99 -3.73 -25.01
N ASP A 72 -4.18 -3.26 -25.96
CA ASP A 72 -3.77 -4.04 -27.14
C ASP A 72 -2.98 -5.31 -26.79
N ALA A 73 -2.26 -5.29 -25.66
CA ALA A 73 -1.53 -6.44 -25.13
C ALA A 73 -1.54 -6.42 -23.59
N PRO A 74 -1.45 -7.59 -22.93
CA PRO A 74 -1.23 -7.67 -21.49
C PRO A 74 0.09 -7.01 -21.08
N GLU A 75 0.07 -6.22 -20.01
CA GLU A 75 1.24 -5.48 -19.52
C GLU A 75 1.54 -5.83 -18.07
N ARG A 76 2.83 -6.00 -17.73
CA ARG A 76 3.25 -6.15 -16.35
C ARG A 76 3.31 -4.79 -15.66
N VAL A 77 2.56 -4.65 -14.57
CA VAL A 77 2.48 -3.43 -13.77
C VAL A 77 2.80 -3.71 -12.31
N GLU A 78 3.30 -2.69 -11.62
CA GLU A 78 3.47 -2.72 -10.16
C GLU A 78 2.18 -2.31 -9.47
N VAL A 79 1.79 -3.09 -8.47
CA VAL A 79 0.62 -2.85 -7.65
C VAL A 79 1.08 -2.76 -6.20
N THR A 80 0.69 -1.68 -5.53
CA THR A 80 0.89 -1.52 -4.10
C THR A 80 -0.32 -2.04 -3.36
N GLU A 81 -0.12 -3.12 -2.61
CA GLU A 81 -1.07 -3.56 -1.62
C GLU A 81 -0.87 -2.73 -0.34
N ALA A 82 -1.84 -1.90 0.00
CA ALA A 82 -1.77 -0.97 1.12
C ALA A 82 -2.71 -1.38 2.24
N SER A 83 -2.23 -1.31 3.48
CA SER A 83 -3.08 -1.47 4.66
C SER A 83 -4.11 -0.35 4.79
N ARG A 84 -5.16 -0.64 5.56
CA ARG A 84 -6.36 0.18 5.78
C ARG A 84 -6.12 1.68 5.91
N ASP A 85 -5.14 2.06 6.70
CA ASP A 85 -4.93 3.46 7.11
C ASP A 85 -3.74 4.10 6.38
N LEU A 86 -3.01 3.36 5.54
CA LEU A 86 -1.74 3.80 4.95
C LEU A 86 -1.84 5.10 4.15
N LEU A 87 -2.78 5.15 3.20
CA LEU A 87 -2.97 6.32 2.35
C LEU A 87 -3.34 7.56 3.18
N GLY A 88 -4.20 7.39 4.18
CA GLY A 88 -4.61 8.47 5.08
C GLY A 88 -3.46 8.96 5.98
N VAL A 89 -2.67 8.04 6.51
CA VAL A 89 -1.50 8.34 7.35
C VAL A 89 -0.45 9.15 6.59
N PHE A 90 -0.20 8.84 5.31
CA PHE A 90 0.70 9.61 4.46
C PHE A 90 0.05 10.86 3.84
N GLY A 91 -1.18 11.19 4.24
CA GLY A 91 -1.85 12.43 3.83
C GLY A 91 -2.35 12.43 2.38
N ALA A 92 -2.53 11.26 1.77
CA ALA A 92 -3.08 11.15 0.42
C ALA A 92 -4.46 11.81 0.34
N ARG A 93 -4.75 12.45 -0.79
CA ARG A 93 -6.11 12.94 -1.07
C ARG A 93 -6.51 12.49 -2.47
N PRO A 94 -7.79 12.12 -2.66
CA PRO A 94 -8.29 11.80 -3.97
C PRO A 94 -8.62 13.08 -4.74
N VAL A 95 -8.20 13.17 -6.00
CA VAL A 95 -8.71 14.18 -6.95
C VAL A 95 -10.09 13.78 -7.49
N ALA A 96 -10.38 12.48 -7.53
CA ALA A 96 -11.68 11.92 -7.93
C ALA A 96 -12.00 10.67 -7.08
N GLY A 97 -13.29 10.45 -6.80
CA GLY A 97 -13.76 9.28 -6.05
C GLY A 97 -13.36 9.31 -4.57
N ARG A 98 -12.81 8.20 -4.08
CA ARG A 98 -12.45 7.98 -2.67
C ARG A 98 -11.15 7.21 -2.53
N LEU A 99 -10.51 7.33 -1.36
CA LEU A 99 -9.45 6.41 -0.95
C LEU A 99 -10.01 5.01 -0.61
N LEU A 100 -9.09 4.07 -0.38
CA LEU A 100 -9.38 2.79 0.25
C LEU A 100 -10.03 3.04 1.61
N ARG A 101 -11.09 2.28 1.89
CA ARG A 101 -11.85 2.33 3.13
C ARG A 101 -11.58 1.08 3.97
N PRO A 102 -11.85 1.17 5.27
CA PRO A 102 -11.97 0.02 6.16
C PRO A 102 -12.60 -1.23 5.55
N SER A 103 -13.80 -1.09 5.02
CA SER A 103 -14.60 -2.20 4.50
C SER A 103 -14.01 -2.88 3.26
N ASP A 104 -13.10 -2.21 2.55
CA ASP A 104 -12.47 -2.79 1.35
C ASP A 104 -11.47 -3.90 1.71
N HIS A 105 -11.04 -3.95 2.98
CA HIS A 105 -10.10 -4.93 3.53
C HIS A 105 -10.81 -6.16 4.13
N ASP A 106 -12.13 -6.10 4.27
CA ASP A 106 -12.90 -7.19 4.87
C ASP A 106 -12.84 -8.46 3.99
N PRO A 107 -12.88 -9.66 4.60
CA PRO A 107 -13.02 -10.90 3.85
C PRO A 107 -14.26 -10.87 2.94
N GLY A 108 -14.08 -11.21 1.67
CA GLY A 108 -15.17 -11.20 0.68
C GLY A 108 -15.56 -9.81 0.16
N ALA A 109 -14.88 -8.74 0.58
CA ALA A 109 -15.09 -7.41 0.03
C ALA A 109 -14.81 -7.36 -1.49
N GLU A 110 -15.45 -6.41 -2.17
CA GLU A 110 -15.22 -6.14 -3.57
C GLU A 110 -13.74 -5.88 -3.84
N ALA A 111 -13.25 -6.32 -5.00
CA ALA A 111 -11.92 -5.93 -5.44
C ALA A 111 -11.98 -4.49 -5.94
N VAL A 112 -11.25 -3.60 -5.26
CA VAL A 112 -11.21 -2.19 -5.59
C VAL A 112 -9.78 -1.74 -5.80
N VAL A 113 -9.61 -0.67 -6.58
CA VAL A 113 -8.30 -0.06 -6.85
C VAL A 113 -8.42 1.45 -6.82
N VAL A 114 -7.38 2.10 -6.29
CA VAL A 114 -7.16 3.54 -6.40
C VAL A 114 -6.00 3.75 -7.37
N LEU A 115 -6.16 4.66 -8.32
CA LEU A 115 -5.14 4.97 -9.30
C LEU A 115 -4.22 6.09 -8.80
N GLY A 116 -2.92 5.93 -8.98
CA GLY A 116 -1.96 7.02 -8.93
C GLY A 116 -2.26 8.07 -9.99
N HIS A 117 -1.85 9.32 -9.75
CA HIS A 117 -2.16 10.42 -10.65
C HIS A 117 -1.48 10.24 -12.03
N GLY A 118 -0.23 9.75 -12.03
CA GLY A 118 0.51 9.46 -13.26
C GLY A 118 -0.18 8.40 -14.12
N VAL A 119 -0.62 7.31 -13.49
CA VAL A 119 -1.38 6.22 -14.14
C VAL A 119 -2.67 6.75 -14.77
N TRP A 120 -3.44 7.53 -14.01
CA TRP A 120 -4.68 8.14 -14.48
C TRP A 120 -4.46 9.05 -15.69
N ARG A 121 -3.46 9.91 -15.64
CA ARG A 121 -3.13 10.84 -16.73
C ARG A 121 -2.65 10.13 -17.98
N GLU A 122 -1.72 9.19 -17.83
CA GLU A 122 -1.04 8.54 -18.96
C GLU A 122 -1.89 7.47 -19.64
N ARG A 123 -2.66 6.69 -18.86
CA ARG A 123 -3.43 5.56 -19.40
C ARG A 123 -4.89 5.89 -19.66
N TYR A 124 -5.46 6.79 -18.86
CA TYR A 124 -6.88 7.13 -18.91
C TYR A 124 -7.12 8.56 -19.38
N GLY A 125 -6.08 9.26 -19.85
CA GLY A 125 -6.21 10.60 -20.42
C GLY A 125 -6.74 11.64 -19.45
N SER A 126 -6.58 11.43 -18.14
CA SER A 126 -7.21 12.24 -17.09
C SER A 126 -8.75 12.24 -17.13
N ASP A 127 -9.36 11.14 -17.58
CA ASP A 127 -10.82 10.99 -17.63
C ASP A 127 -11.41 10.77 -16.23
N PRO A 128 -12.23 11.68 -15.68
CA PRO A 128 -12.86 11.50 -14.37
C PRO A 128 -13.86 10.34 -14.34
N ASP A 129 -14.41 9.94 -15.49
CA ASP A 129 -15.37 8.83 -15.61
C ASP A 129 -14.70 7.46 -15.44
N VAL A 130 -13.38 7.42 -15.25
CA VAL A 130 -12.67 6.20 -14.84
C VAL A 130 -13.17 5.67 -13.48
N VAL A 131 -13.66 6.54 -12.60
CA VAL A 131 -14.18 6.12 -11.29
C VAL A 131 -15.50 5.37 -11.48
N GLY A 132 -15.58 4.15 -10.93
CA GLY A 132 -16.68 3.21 -11.15
C GLY A 132 -16.46 2.26 -12.34
N SER A 133 -15.44 2.51 -13.18
CA SER A 133 -15.03 1.58 -14.22
C SER A 133 -14.29 0.38 -13.63
N ALA A 134 -14.19 -0.69 -14.40
CA ALA A 134 -13.55 -1.92 -13.99
C ALA A 134 -12.26 -2.15 -14.79
N ILE A 135 -11.17 -2.43 -14.09
CA ILE A 135 -9.88 -2.83 -14.67
C ILE A 135 -9.58 -4.27 -14.27
N ARG A 136 -8.79 -4.98 -15.07
CA ARG A 136 -8.44 -6.37 -14.77
C ARG A 136 -6.95 -6.47 -14.47
N LEU A 137 -6.65 -6.84 -13.24
CA LEU A 137 -5.30 -7.11 -12.74
C LEU A 137 -5.22 -8.61 -12.48
N ASP A 138 -4.28 -9.28 -13.15
CA ASP A 138 -4.24 -10.73 -13.28
C ASP A 138 -5.61 -11.26 -13.75
N ASP A 139 -6.16 -12.25 -13.07
CA ASP A 139 -7.46 -12.84 -13.38
C ASP A 139 -8.62 -12.23 -12.57
N ARG A 140 -8.38 -11.10 -11.89
CA ARG A 140 -9.38 -10.46 -11.01
C ARG A 140 -9.78 -9.07 -11.49
N LEU A 141 -11.09 -8.85 -11.57
CA LEU A 141 -11.67 -7.55 -11.89
C LEU A 141 -11.65 -6.65 -10.65
N HIS A 142 -11.15 -5.44 -10.81
CA HIS A 142 -11.05 -4.41 -9.78
C HIS A 142 -11.83 -3.17 -10.22
N THR A 143 -12.74 -2.71 -9.37
CA THR A 143 -13.46 -1.45 -9.58
C THR A 143 -12.58 -0.27 -9.17
N VAL A 144 -12.40 0.70 -10.06
CA VAL A 144 -11.68 1.94 -9.76
C VAL A 144 -12.54 2.77 -8.82
N VAL A 145 -12.10 2.97 -7.58
CA VAL A 145 -12.87 3.72 -6.58
C VAL A 145 -12.35 5.13 -6.35
N GLY A 146 -11.16 5.45 -6.83
CA GLY A 146 -10.64 6.81 -6.80
C GLY A 146 -9.32 6.99 -7.52
N VAL A 147 -8.89 8.24 -7.58
CA VAL A 147 -7.64 8.68 -8.19
C VAL A 147 -6.93 9.61 -7.21
N LEU A 148 -5.65 9.38 -6.95
CA LEU A 148 -4.83 10.25 -6.08
C LEU A 148 -4.53 11.59 -6.75
N ASP A 149 -4.36 12.63 -5.93
CA ASP A 149 -3.84 13.91 -6.41
C ASP A 149 -2.36 13.81 -6.84
N GLU A 150 -1.90 14.78 -7.63
CA GLU A 150 -0.53 14.83 -8.13
C GLU A 150 0.54 15.12 -7.07
N GLY A 151 0.12 15.60 -5.88
CA GLY A 151 1.00 15.96 -4.78
C GLY A 151 1.30 14.81 -3.83
N PHE A 152 0.57 13.69 -3.95
CA PHE A 152 0.87 12.50 -3.17
C PHE A 152 2.13 11.81 -3.67
N VAL A 153 3.14 11.73 -2.80
CA VAL A 153 4.37 11.00 -3.06
C VAL A 153 4.50 9.94 -1.98
N ALA A 154 4.35 8.66 -2.32
CA ALA A 154 4.55 7.60 -1.35
C ALA A 154 6.02 7.57 -0.86
N PRO A 155 6.30 7.17 0.40
CA PRO A 155 7.68 7.06 0.87
C PRO A 155 8.43 6.04 0.00
N PRO A 156 9.60 6.38 -0.57
CA PRO A 156 10.35 5.46 -1.43
C PRO A 156 10.82 4.21 -0.67
N GLU A 157 10.89 4.27 0.65
CA GLU A 157 11.19 3.12 1.52
C GLU A 157 10.00 2.17 1.71
N VAL A 158 8.79 2.59 1.33
CA VAL A 158 7.53 1.84 1.49
C VAL A 158 6.93 1.44 0.15
N VAL A 159 7.09 2.27 -0.89
CA VAL A 159 6.52 2.07 -2.22
C VAL A 159 7.49 2.59 -3.29
N GLU A 160 7.74 1.76 -4.30
CA GLU A 160 8.73 2.10 -5.34
C GLU A 160 8.23 3.11 -6.37
N ARG A 161 6.91 3.14 -6.67
CA ARG A 161 6.30 4.02 -7.67
C ARG A 161 4.85 4.41 -7.35
N ASP A 162 4.43 5.60 -7.77
CA ASP A 162 3.01 5.95 -7.85
C ASP A 162 2.34 5.07 -8.92
N GLY A 163 1.36 4.28 -8.51
CA GLY A 163 0.91 3.12 -9.29
C GLY A 163 -0.54 2.74 -9.01
N PHE A 164 -0.84 1.45 -9.03
CA PHE A 164 -2.14 0.93 -8.66
C PHE A 164 -2.15 0.59 -7.17
N TRP A 165 -3.14 1.08 -6.43
CA TRP A 165 -3.26 0.89 -4.99
C TRP A 165 -4.45 0.01 -4.65
N VAL A 166 -4.24 -1.15 -4.06
CA VAL A 166 -5.30 -2.10 -3.69
C VAL A 166 -5.25 -2.43 -2.19
N PRO A 167 -6.34 -2.92 -1.58
CA PRO A 167 -6.33 -3.36 -0.19
C PRO A 167 -5.32 -4.49 0.03
N LEU A 168 -4.44 -4.33 1.02
CA LEU A 168 -3.61 -5.41 1.53
C LEU A 168 -4.50 -6.42 2.23
N ARG A 169 -4.59 -7.63 1.64
CA ARG A 169 -5.32 -8.76 2.23
C ARG A 169 -4.31 -9.74 2.77
N VAL A 170 -4.30 -9.88 4.09
CA VAL A 170 -3.56 -10.95 4.76
C VAL A 170 -4.40 -12.21 4.61
N ASP A 171 -4.06 -13.02 3.61
CA ASP A 171 -4.73 -14.30 3.41
C ASP A 171 -4.37 -15.25 4.57
N PRO A 172 -5.33 -15.68 5.41
CA PRO A 172 -5.03 -16.53 6.55
C PRO A 172 -4.49 -17.91 6.13
N GLU A 173 -4.77 -18.35 4.89
CA GLU A 173 -4.39 -19.67 4.38
C GLU A 173 -2.91 -19.81 3.99
N ILE A 174 -2.15 -18.71 3.85
CA ILE A 174 -0.70 -18.77 3.57
C ILE A 174 0.12 -18.93 4.87
N THR A 175 -0.53 -19.27 5.99
CA THR A 175 0.14 -19.57 7.28
C THR A 175 0.52 -21.06 7.42
N GLY A 176 0.76 -21.76 6.29
CA GLY A 176 1.16 -23.17 6.25
C GLY A 176 2.65 -23.41 6.37
#